data_AF-A0A3S1KN95-F1
#
_entry.id   AF-A0A3S1KN95-F1
#
_cell.length_a   1.000
_cell.length_b   1.000
_cell.length_c   1.000
_cell.angle_alpha   90.00
_cell.angle_beta   90.00
_cell.angle_gamma   90.00
#
_symmetry.space_group_name_H-M   'P 1'
#
loop_
_entity.id
_entity.type
_entity.pdbx_description
1 polymer ?
#
loop_
_entity_poly.entity_id
_entity_poly.type
_entity_poly.pdbx_seq_one_letter_code
_entity_poly.pdbx_strand_id
1 'polypeptide(L)'
;LESLTVEGRAMLAKRCRLGTEELAALLVNARRHVPFVQANLIGVIEDDPALVDHWRKHLIDRGVWANEPVPLYPYPSSPSYRELWGEPDDLAWERAHEHYLASFRTFSDIQEKRPRALAELEATCCSH
;
A
#
# COMPACT_ATOMS: atom_id res chain seq x y z
N LEU A 1 -5.97 8.76 -1.87
CA LEU A 1 -5.31 8.55 -3.17
C LEU A 1 -4.49 7.28 -3.02
N GLU A 2 -5.07 6.12 -3.32
CA GLU A 2 -4.43 4.83 -2.95
C GLU A 2 -3.54 4.28 -4.05
N SER A 3 -3.79 4.60 -5.33
CA SER A 3 -2.89 4.25 -6.41
C SER A 3 -2.81 5.38 -7.42
N LEU A 4 -1.61 5.61 -7.95
CA LEU A 4 -1.29 6.69 -8.90
C LEU A 4 -1.52 6.28 -10.35
N THR A 5 -1.54 4.97 -10.63
CA THR A 5 -1.77 4.37 -11.95
C THR A 5 -3.23 3.92 -12.13
N VAL A 6 -3.70 3.83 -13.37
CA VAL A 6 -5.05 3.34 -13.67
C VAL A 6 -5.12 1.85 -13.37
N GLU A 7 -4.04 1.14 -13.69
CA GLU A 7 -3.83 -0.29 -13.52
C GLU A 7 -3.83 -0.67 -12.03
N GLY A 8 -3.06 0.04 -11.19
CA GLY A 8 -3.07 -0.19 -9.75
C GLY A 8 -4.43 0.12 -9.12
N ARG A 9 -5.18 1.12 -9.61
CA ARG A 9 -6.56 1.37 -9.17
C ARG A 9 -7.52 0.25 -9.58
N ALA A 10 -7.36 -0.33 -10.77
CA ALA A 10 -8.14 -1.46 -11.23
C ALA A 10 -7.85 -2.71 -10.37
N MET A 11 -6.58 -2.97 -10.04
CA MET A 11 -6.17 -4.05 -9.13
C MET A 11 -6.73 -3.88 -7.72
N LEU A 12 -6.88 -2.63 -7.24
CA LEU A 12 -7.52 -2.34 -5.94
C LEU A 12 -9.05 -2.53 -5.96
N ALA A 13 -9.65 -2.93 -7.09
CA ALA A 13 -11.09 -3.15 -7.27
C ALA A 13 -11.98 -1.96 -6.86
N LYS A 14 -11.41 -0.75 -6.74
CA LYS A 14 -12.16 0.46 -6.37
C LYS A 14 -12.73 1.11 -7.63
N ARG A 15 -14.06 1.21 -7.69
CA ARG A 15 -14.79 1.96 -8.72
C ARG A 15 -14.66 3.48 -8.52
N CYS A 16 -13.44 4.01 -8.49
CA CYS A 16 -13.21 5.45 -8.45
C CYS A 16 -13.14 5.97 -9.90
N ARG A 17 -14.08 6.83 -10.28
CA ARG A 17 -14.12 7.45 -11.61
C ARG A 17 -13.17 8.65 -11.78
N LEU A 18 -12.53 9.08 -10.69
CA LEU A 18 -11.69 10.27 -10.66
C LEU A 18 -10.22 9.93 -10.95
N GLY A 19 -9.56 10.77 -11.73
CA GLY A 19 -8.13 10.68 -12.00
C GLY A 19 -7.27 11.11 -10.81
N THR A 20 -5.97 10.85 -10.91
CA THR A 20 -4.97 11.24 -9.88
C THR A 20 -4.98 12.74 -9.63
N GLU A 21 -5.08 13.56 -10.69
CA GLU A 21 -5.10 15.03 -10.58
C GLU A 21 -6.33 15.54 -9.82
N GLU A 22 -7.51 15.00 -10.14
CA GLU A 22 -8.77 15.38 -9.50
C GLU A 22 -8.77 15.00 -8.01
N LEU A 23 -8.28 13.80 -7.69
CA LEU A 23 -8.14 13.35 -6.31
C LEU A 23 -7.14 14.22 -5.54
N ALA A 24 -6.02 14.61 -6.14
CA ALA A 24 -5.06 15.53 -5.53
C ALA A 24 -5.69 16.91 -5.28
N ALA A 25 -6.44 17.45 -6.25
CA ALA A 25 -7.14 18.72 -6.10
C ALA A 25 -8.16 18.69 -4.94
N LEU A 26 -8.89 17.58 -4.78
CA LEU A 26 -9.82 17.39 -3.65
C LEU A 26 -9.10 17.39 -2.30
N LEU A 27 -7.97 16.69 -2.18
CA LEU A 27 -7.18 16.66 -0.95
C LEU A 27 -6.62 18.04 -0.59
N VAL A 28 -6.11 18.76 -1.59
CA VAL A 28 -5.61 20.13 -1.40
C VAL A 28 -6.73 21.08 -1.00
N ASN A 29 -7.91 20.96 -1.60
CA ASN A 29 -9.07 21.75 -1.22
C ASN A 29 -9.54 21.42 0.21
N ALA A 30 -9.56 20.14 0.59
CA ALA A 30 -9.86 19.73 1.96
C ALA A 30 -8.86 20.33 2.96
N ARG A 31 -7.56 20.37 2.60
CA ARG A 31 -6.51 20.92 3.47
C ARG A 31 -6.70 22.41 3.82
N ARG A 32 -7.44 23.17 3.02
CA ARG A 32 -7.79 24.57 3.31
C ARG A 32 -8.73 24.72 4.51
N HIS A 33 -9.50 23.67 4.83
CA HIS A 33 -10.55 23.69 5.85
C HIS A 33 -10.27 22.71 6.99
N VAL A 34 -9.51 21.65 6.71
CA VAL A 34 -9.19 20.59 7.66
C VAL A 34 -7.72 20.72 8.09
N PRO A 35 -7.43 20.77 9.41
CA PRO A 35 -6.05 20.94 9.91
C PRO A 35 -5.07 19.86 9.47
N PHE A 36 -5.56 18.63 9.31
CA PHE A 36 -4.77 17.48 8.90
C PHE A 36 -5.47 16.70 7.79
N VAL A 37 -4.79 16.54 6.65
CA VAL A 37 -5.26 15.75 5.52
C VAL A 37 -4.14 14.80 5.13
N GLN A 38 -4.51 13.55 4.91
CA GLN A 38 -3.61 12.44 4.64
C GLN A 38 -3.94 11.78 3.30
N ALA A 39 -2.91 11.55 2.51
CA ALA A 39 -2.95 10.75 1.29
C ALA A 39 -2.21 9.44 1.53
N ASN A 40 -2.96 8.34 1.67
CA ASN A 40 -2.41 7.00 1.81
C ASN A 40 -2.06 6.41 0.46
N LEU A 41 -0.77 6.38 0.12
CA LEU A 41 -0.27 5.76 -1.11
C LEU A 41 -0.06 4.26 -0.89
N ILE A 42 -0.60 3.44 -1.78
CA ILE A 42 -0.33 2.00 -1.91
C ILE A 42 0.49 1.82 -3.17
N GLY A 43 1.61 1.11 -3.06
CA GLY A 43 2.50 0.79 -4.17
C GLY A 43 2.22 -0.59 -4.73
N VAL A 44 2.24 -0.70 -6.05
CA VAL A 44 2.41 -1.98 -6.77
C VAL A 44 3.81 -2.04 -7.39
N ILE A 45 4.29 -3.23 -7.75
CA ILE A 45 5.66 -3.46 -8.23
C ILE A 45 5.94 -2.66 -9.52
N GLU A 46 4.89 -2.39 -10.28
CA GLU A 46 4.93 -1.74 -11.59
C GLU A 46 4.87 -0.20 -11.53
N ASP A 47 4.70 0.40 -10.35
CA ASP A 47 4.60 1.86 -10.23
C ASP A 47 5.95 2.53 -10.55
N ASP A 48 5.92 3.58 -11.41
CA ASP A 48 7.08 4.40 -11.73
C ASP A 48 7.52 5.23 -10.49
N PRO A 49 8.74 5.02 -9.95
CA PRO A 49 9.24 5.77 -8.80
C PRO A 49 9.23 7.29 -9.03
N ALA A 50 9.51 7.76 -10.25
CA ALA A 50 9.53 9.19 -10.54
C ALA A 50 8.13 9.81 -10.47
N LEU A 51 7.11 9.06 -10.90
CA LEU A 51 5.71 9.47 -10.80
C LEU A 51 5.24 9.52 -9.34
N VAL A 52 5.64 8.53 -8.54
CA VAL A 52 5.39 8.50 -7.08
C VAL A 52 5.97 9.74 -6.41
N ASP A 53 7.25 10.01 -6.63
CA ASP A 53 7.94 11.14 -6.00
C ASP A 53 7.33 12.47 -6.43
N HIS A 54 6.98 12.61 -7.71
CA HIS A 54 6.30 13.79 -8.23
C HIS A 54 5.00 14.08 -7.48
N TRP A 55 4.10 13.10 -7.39
CA TRP A 55 2.80 13.28 -6.75
C TRP A 55 2.90 13.45 -5.25
N ARG A 56 3.81 12.72 -4.61
CA ARG A 56 4.06 12.85 -3.19
C ARG A 56 4.55 14.26 -2.85
N LYS A 57 5.55 14.77 -3.59
CA LYS A 57 6.04 16.13 -3.45
C LYS A 57 4.94 17.16 -3.70
N HIS A 58 4.13 16.96 -4.74
CA HIS A 58 3.01 17.86 -5.06
C HIS A 58 2.04 18.04 -3.89
N LEU A 59 1.72 16.96 -3.18
CA LEU A 59 0.81 16.97 -2.02
C LEU A 59 1.46 17.57 -0.78
N ILE A 60 2.69 17.17 -0.47
CA ILE A 60 3.45 17.65 0.70
C ILE A 60 3.68 19.16 0.61
N ASP A 61 4.09 19.67 -0.56
CA ASP A 61 4.31 21.10 -0.78
C ASP A 61 3.03 21.94 -0.57
N ARG A 62 1.84 21.30 -0.56
CA ARG A 62 0.53 21.92 -0.31
C ARG A 62 -0.03 21.62 1.08
N GLY A 63 0.78 21.05 1.96
CA GLY A 63 0.43 20.76 3.35
C GLY A 63 -0.43 19.52 3.54
N VAL A 64 -0.60 18.69 2.52
CA VAL A 64 -1.21 17.35 2.63
C VAL A 64 -0.10 16.36 2.97
N TRP A 65 -0.25 15.63 4.07
CA TRP A 65 0.70 14.59 4.42
C TRP A 65 0.53 13.39 3.50
N ALA A 66 1.64 12.82 3.02
CA ALA A 66 1.64 11.65 2.16
C ALA A 66 2.79 10.71 2.56
N ASN A 67 2.49 9.41 2.71
CA ASN A 67 3.46 8.36 3.06
C ASN A 67 4.30 7.91 1.85
N GLU A 68 5.41 7.21 2.11
CA GLU A 68 6.03 6.35 1.10
C GLU A 68 5.02 5.26 0.71
N PRO A 69 4.90 4.88 -0.58
CA PRO A 69 3.95 3.84 -0.96
C PRO A 69 4.09 2.59 -0.11
N VAL A 70 2.99 2.17 0.51
CA VAL A 70 2.95 0.90 1.24
C VAL A 70 2.73 -0.20 0.22
N PRO A 71 3.57 -1.24 0.19
CA PRO A 71 3.39 -2.32 -0.77
C PRO A 71 2.07 -3.06 -0.54
N LEU A 72 1.36 -3.40 -1.62
CA LEU A 72 0.10 -4.11 -1.53
C LEU A 72 0.31 -5.53 -0.95
N TYR A 73 -0.41 -5.85 0.12
CA TYR A 73 -0.37 -7.16 0.76
C TYR A 73 -1.53 -8.05 0.24
N PRO A 74 -1.25 -9.21 -0.39
CA PRO A 74 -2.28 -10.13 -0.85
C PRO A 74 -2.76 -11.02 0.31
N TYR A 75 -3.67 -10.51 1.15
CA TYR A 75 -4.21 -11.31 2.26
C TYR A 75 -5.16 -12.42 1.77
N PRO A 76 -5.35 -13.54 2.48
CA PRO A 76 -6.01 -14.77 2.00
C PRO A 76 -7.39 -14.61 1.33
N SER A 77 -8.17 -13.59 1.66
CA SER A 77 -9.49 -13.33 1.06
C SER A 77 -9.50 -12.19 0.03
N SER A 78 -8.34 -11.62 -0.30
CA SER A 78 -8.24 -10.56 -1.29
C SER A 78 -8.35 -11.11 -2.72
N PRO A 79 -8.84 -10.31 -3.68
CA PRO A 79 -8.79 -10.67 -5.09
C PRO A 79 -7.35 -10.99 -5.56
N SER A 80 -6.37 -10.19 -5.12
CA SER A 80 -4.96 -10.39 -5.46
C SER A 80 -4.40 -11.72 -4.94
N TYR A 81 -4.82 -12.20 -3.77
CA TYR A 81 -4.43 -13.52 -3.28
C TYR A 81 -5.00 -14.61 -4.18
N ARG A 82 -6.29 -14.53 -4.52
CA ARG A 82 -6.94 -15.52 -5.38
C ARG A 82 -6.33 -15.57 -6.77
N GLU A 83 -5.92 -14.44 -7.32
CA GLU A 83 -5.22 -14.37 -8.61
C GLU A 83 -3.84 -15.05 -8.55
N LEU A 84 -3.12 -14.93 -7.43
CA LEU A 84 -1.80 -15.53 -7.25
C LEU A 84 -1.85 -17.03 -6.91
N TRP A 85 -2.79 -17.46 -6.05
CA TRP A 85 -2.76 -18.80 -5.43
C TRP A 85 -4.11 -19.53 -5.40
N GLY A 86 -5.22 -18.91 -5.79
CA GLY A 86 -6.55 -19.53 -5.73
C GLY A 86 -7.20 -19.43 -4.35
N GLU A 87 -8.00 -20.44 -3.98
CA GLU A 87 -8.68 -20.44 -2.68
C GLU A 87 -7.70 -20.65 -1.51
N PRO A 88 -7.90 -19.94 -0.39
CA PRO A 88 -6.99 -20.04 0.75
C PRO A 88 -7.08 -21.40 1.45
N ASP A 89 -5.91 -21.89 1.86
CA ASP A 89 -5.72 -23.08 2.71
C ASP A 89 -5.21 -22.68 4.11
N ASP A 90 -4.90 -23.68 4.93
CA ASP A 90 -4.38 -23.48 6.30
C ASP A 90 -3.04 -22.74 6.34
N LEU A 91 -2.30 -22.68 5.23
CA LEU A 91 -1.00 -22.01 5.12
C LEU A 91 -1.08 -20.68 4.34
N ALA A 92 -2.29 -20.16 4.14
CA ALA A 92 -2.51 -19.00 3.29
C ALA A 92 -1.81 -17.74 3.84
N TRP A 93 -1.76 -17.58 5.15
CA TRP A 93 -1.14 -16.41 5.79
C TRP A 93 0.37 -16.44 5.68
N GLU A 94 1.00 -17.59 5.95
CA GLU A 94 2.44 -17.80 5.82
C GLU A 94 2.87 -17.56 4.37
N ARG A 95 2.15 -18.16 3.42
CA ARG A 95 2.40 -17.99 1.98
C ARG A 95 2.32 -16.53 1.55
N ALA A 96 1.26 -15.82 1.94
CA ALA A 96 1.08 -14.42 1.63
C ALA A 96 2.18 -13.54 2.24
N HIS A 97 2.57 -13.83 3.48
CA HIS A 97 3.59 -13.09 4.19
C HIS A 97 4.99 -13.34 3.62
N GLU A 98 5.35 -14.58 3.33
CA GLU A 98 6.62 -14.92 2.66
C GLU A 98 6.72 -14.23 1.31
N HIS A 99 5.66 -14.27 0.50
CA HIS A 99 5.61 -13.55 -0.77
C HIS A 99 5.78 -12.05 -0.59
N TYR A 100 5.13 -11.47 0.41
CA TYR A 100 5.25 -10.05 0.74
C TYR A 100 6.70 -9.67 1.11
N LEU A 101 7.35 -10.45 1.97
CA LEU A 101 8.74 -10.22 2.36
C LEU A 101 9.72 -10.40 1.21
N ALA A 102 9.46 -11.35 0.29
CA ALA A 102 10.31 -11.61 -0.86
C ALA A 102 10.17 -10.54 -1.97
N SER A 103 8.97 -9.98 -2.14
CA SER A 103 8.65 -9.05 -3.23
C SER A 103 9.17 -7.63 -2.97
N PHE A 104 9.42 -7.26 -1.71
CA PHE A 104 9.78 -5.90 -1.35
C PHE A 104 11.06 -5.86 -0.50
N ARG A 105 12.06 -5.12 -0.99
CA ARG A 105 13.34 -4.92 -0.30
C ARG A 105 13.34 -3.73 0.67
N THR A 106 12.37 -2.82 0.50
CA THR A 106 12.25 -1.57 1.26
C THR A 106 10.81 -1.37 1.66
N PHE A 107 10.59 -1.02 2.93
CA PHE A 107 9.26 -0.75 3.48
C PHE A 107 9.07 0.75 3.74
N SER A 108 7.82 1.19 3.63
CA SER A 108 7.39 2.58 3.77
C SER A 108 7.76 3.19 5.12
N ASP A 109 7.78 4.52 5.20
CA ASP A 109 8.04 5.31 6.41
C ASP A 109 7.10 5.00 7.58
N ILE A 110 5.92 4.43 7.31
CA ILE A 110 4.95 4.02 8.34
C ILE A 110 4.98 2.53 8.71
N GLN A 111 5.96 1.78 8.22
CA GLN A 111 6.08 0.34 8.44
C GLN A 111 7.32 -0.03 9.26
N GLU A 112 7.29 -1.20 9.91
CA GLU A 112 8.51 -1.83 10.43
C GLU A 112 9.49 -2.02 9.27
N LYS A 113 10.74 -1.60 9.46
CA LYS A 113 11.76 -1.61 8.40
C LYS A 113 12.32 -3.01 8.17
N ARG A 114 12.18 -3.91 9.14
CA ARG A 114 12.63 -5.31 9.05
C ARG A 114 11.57 -6.27 9.59
N PRO A 115 10.42 -6.41 8.90
CA PRO A 115 9.39 -7.35 9.30
C PRO A 115 9.95 -8.78 9.23
N ARG A 116 9.65 -9.58 10.26
CA ARG A 116 10.09 -10.99 10.37
C ARG A 116 8.99 -11.92 9.85
N ALA A 117 9.37 -13.15 9.49
CA ALA A 117 8.41 -14.18 9.13
C ALA A 117 7.47 -14.50 10.31
N LEU A 118 6.22 -14.88 10.03
CA LEU A 118 5.23 -15.20 11.06
C LEU A 118 5.71 -16.32 11.99
N ALA A 119 6.25 -17.40 11.42
CA ALA A 119 6.79 -18.53 12.20
C ALA A 119 7.90 -18.12 13.17
N GLU A 120 8.72 -17.12 12.81
CA GLU A 120 9.75 -16.60 13.71
C GLU A 120 9.17 -15.84 14.90
N LEU A 121 8.07 -15.09 14.68
CA LEU A 121 7.38 -14.35 15.73
C LEU A 121 6.66 -15.32 16.68
N GLU A 122 5.96 -16.30 16.12
CA GLU A 122 5.24 -17.32 16.89
C GLU A 122 6.17 -18.17 17.76
N ALA A 123 7.33 -18.56 17.22
CA ALA A 123 8.35 -19.28 17.99
C ALA A 123 8.80 -18.51 19.24
N THR A 124 8.90 -17.17 19.15
CA THR A 124 9.26 -16.34 20.30
C THR A 124 8.14 -16.21 21.33
N CYS A 125 6.88 -16.31 20.92
CA CYS A 125 5.73 -16.25 21.84
C CYS A 125 5.53 -17.54 22.64
N CYS A 126 5.79 -18.70 22.04
CA CYS A 126 5.60 -20.02 22.67
C CYS A 126 6.80 -20.47 23.54
N SER A 127 7.83 -19.64 23.69
CA SER A 127 9.04 -19.95 24.47
C SER A 127 8.93 -19.57 25.96
N HIS A 128 7.71 -19.48 26.51
CA HIS A 128 7.43 -19.12 27.91
C HIS A 128 6.93 -20.29 28.75
#